data_AF-X1FS88-F1
#
_entry.id   AF-X1FS88-F1
#
_cell.length_a   1.000
_cell.length_b   1.000
_cell.length_c   1.000
_cell.angle_alpha   90.00
_cell.angle_beta   90.00
_cell.angle_gamma   90.00
#
_symmetry.space_group_name_H-M   'P 1'
#
loop_
_entity.id
_entity.type
_entity.pdbx_description
1 polymer ?
#
loop_
_entity_poly.entity_id
_entity_poly.type
_entity_poly.pdbx_seq_one_letter_code
_entity_poly.pdbx_strand_id
1 'polypeptide(L)' 'MHILEGILSAPVLVTEATITTTAVAYGLKKLKYRQIPKVAILSSVFFVGFFNSVPLGPSSVHLILNGIIG' A
#
# COMPACT_ATOMS: atom_id res chain seq x y z
N MET A 1 -6.74 3.44 0.40
CA MET A 1 -7.35 4.65 0.99
C MET A 1 -6.74 4.84 2.36
N HIS A 2 -6.30 6.05 2.68
CA HIS A 2 -5.88 6.37 4.04
C HIS A 2 -7.14 6.59 4.88
N ILE A 3 -7.18 5.98 6.06
CA ILE A 3 -8.22 6.27 7.04
C ILE A 3 -7.69 7.38 7.94
N LEU A 4 -8.58 8.28 8.37
CA LEU A 4 -8.23 9.36 9.30
C LEU A 4 -7.73 8.78 10.63
N GLU A 5 -6.68 9.41 11.17
CA GLU A 5 -6.13 9.08 12.49
C GLU A 5 -7.19 9.24 13.58
N GLY A 6 -7.19 8.35 14.57
CA GLY A 6 -8.10 8.39 15.71
C GLY A 6 -9.51 7.87 15.44
N ILE A 7 -9.84 7.44 14.22
CA ILE A 7 -11.16 6.87 13.89
C ILE A 7 -11.26 5.37 14.18
N LEU A 8 -10.13 4.66 14.20
CA LEU A 8 -10.07 3.23 14.51
C LEU A 8 -9.93 2.99 16.02
N SER A 9 -10.63 1.98 16.52
CA SER A 9 -10.47 1.47 17.88
C SER A 9 -9.09 0.83 18.08
N ALA A 10 -8.50 0.98 19.28
CA ALA A 10 -7.24 0.34 19.66
C ALA A 10 -7.10 -1.15 19.26
N PRO A 11 -8.10 -2.04 19.49
CA PRO A 11 -8.02 -3.44 19.05
C PRO A 11 -7.91 -3.62 17.53
N VAL A 12 -8.54 -2.75 16.72
CA VAL A 12 -8.46 -2.80 15.25
C VAL A 12 -7.05 -2.43 14.80
N LEU A 13 -6.51 -1.33 15.35
CA LEU A 13 -5.14 -0.89 15.05
C LEU A 13 -4.10 -1.98 15.35
N VAL A 14 -4.19 -2.62 16.53
CA VAL A 14 -3.26 -3.70 16.91
C VAL A 14 -3.37 -4.88 15.95
N THR A 15 -4.59 -5.24 15.55
CA THR A 15 -4.83 -6.35 14.62
C THR A 15 -4.23 -6.07 13.25
N GLU A 16 -4.55 -4.91 12.66
CA GLU A 16 -4.00 -4.52 11.35
C GLU A 16 -2.49 -4.37 11.39
N ALA A 17 -1.94 -3.72 12.42
CA ALA A 17 -0.49 -3.58 12.58
C ALA A 17 0.22 -4.94 12.65
N THR A 18 -0.37 -5.91 13.35
CA THR A 18 0.20 -7.26 13.45
C THR A 18 0.18 -7.99 12.09
N ILE A 19 -0.94 -7.92 11.37
CA ILE A 19 -1.09 -8.54 10.05
C ILE A 19 -0.15 -7.88 9.04
N THR A 20 -0.09 -6.55 9.00
CA THR A 20 0.80 -5.80 8.10
C THR A 20 2.26 -6.11 8.38
N THR A 21 2.67 -6.09 9.65
CA THR A 21 4.06 -6.35 10.03
C THR A 21 4.50 -7.75 9.63
N THR A 22 3.65 -8.76 9.88
CA THR A 22 3.95 -10.16 9.51
C THR A 22 4.01 -10.35 7.99
N ALA A 23 3.08 -9.76 7.23
CA ALA A 23 3.09 -9.80 5.77
C ALA A 23 4.33 -9.13 5.16
N VAL A 24 4.71 -7.94 5.67
CA VAL A 24 5.91 -7.22 5.23
C VAL A 24 7.17 -8.03 5.54
N ALA A 25 7.30 -8.57 6.76
CA ALA A 25 8.44 -9.38 7.14
C ALA A 25 8.59 -10.63 6.24
N TYR A 26 7.47 -11.29 5.93
CA TYR A 26 7.47 -12.44 5.02
C TYR A 26 7.86 -12.05 3.59
N GLY A 27 7.33 -10.94 3.06
CA GLY A 27 7.69 -10.40 1.75
C GLY A 27 9.17 -10.06 1.64
N LEU A 28 9.72 -9.37 2.65
CA LEU A 28 11.14 -9.04 2.74
C LEU A 28 12.02 -10.30 2.79
N LYS A 29 11.62 -11.31 3.57
CA LYS A 29 12.36 -12.59 3.65
C LYS A 29 12.44 -13.31 2.31
N LYS A 30 11.42 -13.18 1.44
CA LYS A 30 11.40 -13.79 0.10
C LYS A 30 12.13 -12.96 -0.97
N LEU A 31 12.47 -11.70 -0.69
CA LEU A 31 13.05 -10.79 -1.67
C LEU A 31 14.48 -11.21 -2.02
N LYS A 32 14.72 -11.62 -3.27
CA LYS A 32 16.07 -11.91 -3.76
C LYS A 32 16.75 -10.62 -4.22
N TYR A 33 18.06 -10.53 -4.07
CA TYR A 33 18.85 -9.34 -4.47
C TYR A 33 18.58 -8.88 -5.91
N ARG A 34 18.46 -9.84 -6.85
CA ARG A 34 18.19 -9.56 -8.26
C ARG A 34 16.79 -8.96 -8.53
N GLN A 35 15.86 -9.06 -7.57
CA GLN A 35 14.50 -8.52 -7.67
C GLN A 35 14.39 -7.10 -7.09
N ILE A 36 15.40 -6.62 -6.35
CA ILE A 36 15.39 -5.29 -5.71
C ILE A 36 15.07 -4.17 -6.72
N PRO A 37 15.72 -4.08 -7.91
CA PRO A 37 15.43 -3.00 -8.86
C PRO A 37 13.98 -3.04 -9.36
N LYS A 38 13.44 -4.24 -9.58
CA LYS A 38 12.06 -4.43 -10.05
C LYS A 38 11.06 -3.96 -8.99
N VAL A 39 11.26 -4.37 -7.74
CA VAL A 39 10.37 -3.98 -6.62
C VAL A 39 10.45 -2.48 -6.37
N ALA A 40 11.64 -1.87 -6.48
CA ALA A 40 11.81 -0.42 -6.32
C ALA A 40 11.03 0.37 -7.38
N ILE A 41 11.14 0.00 -8.66
CA ILE A 41 10.42 0.66 -9.75
C ILE A 41 8.90 0.51 -9.57
N LEU A 42 8.43 -0.71 -9.26
CA LEU A 42 7.01 -0.94 -8.97
C LEU A 42 6.55 -0.07 -7.80
N SER A 43 7.26 -0.09 -6.66
CA SER A 43 6.90 0.75 -5.51
C SER A 43 6.85 2.24 -5.87
N SER A 44 7.77 2.72 -6.71
CA SER A 44 7.80 4.10 -7.20
C SER A 44 6.59 4.42 -8.08
N VAL A 45 6.19 3.52 -8.99
CA VAL A 45 5.01 3.68 -9.86
C VAL A 45 3.74 3.74 -9.03
N PHE A 46 3.61 2.88 -8.01
CA PHE A 46 2.46 2.90 -7.10
C PHE A 46 2.39 4.20 -6.30
N PHE A 47 3.53 4.71 -5.82
CA PHE A 47 3.58 5.98 -5.09
C PHE A 47 3.18 7.17 -5.97
N VAL A 48 3.79 7.31 -7.15
CA VAL A 48 3.48 8.40 -8.09
C VAL A 48 2.06 8.30 -8.63
N GLY A 49 1.62 7.08 -8.96
CA GLY A 49 0.28 6.83 -9.47
C GLY A 49 -0.81 7.11 -8.42
N PHE A 50 -0.59 6.72 -7.17
CA PHE A 50 -1.51 7.00 -6.06
C PHE A 50 -1.65 8.49 -5.74
N PHE A 51 -0.61 9.29 -5.99
CA PHE A 51 -0.63 10.74 -5.82
C PHE A 51 -1.66 11.43 -6.74
N ASN A 52 -1.99 10.82 -7.87
CA ASN A 52 -2.96 11.36 -8.80
C ASN A 52 -4.38 10.98 -8.37
N SER A 53 -5.10 11.98 -7.86
CA SER A 53 -6.54 11.88 -7.58
C SER A 53 -7.31 12.42 -8.78
N VAL A 54 -8.16 11.60 -9.38
CA VAL A 54 -9.05 12.04 -10.46
C VAL A 54 -10.39 12.44 -9.84
N PRO A 55 -10.83 13.71 -9.98
CA PRO A 55 -12.14 14.12 -9.50
C PRO A 55 -13.24 13.44 -10.33
N LEU A 56 -14.14 12.75 -9.64
CA LEU A 56 -15.27 12.02 -10.23
C LEU A 56 -16.55 12.49 -9.52
N GLY A 57 -17.12 13.59 -10.02
CA GLY A 57 -18.27 14.25 -9.39
C GLY A 57 -17.94 14.80 -7.99
N PRO A 58 -18.78 14.58 -6.96
CA PRO A 58 -18.52 15.05 -5.59
C PRO A 58 -17.45 14.23 -4.85
N SER A 59 -16.83 13.24 -5.50
CA SER A 59 -15.87 12.31 -4.90
C SER A 59 -14.56 12.27 -5.68
N SER A 60 -13.43 12.10 -4.98
CA SER A 60 -12.12 11.88 -5.61
C SER A 60 -11.78 10.39 -5.62
N VAL A 61 -11.36 9.86 -6.77
CA VAL A 61 -10.90 8.48 -6.90
C VAL A 61 -9.38 8.46 -7.04
N HIS A 62 -8.72 7.63 -6.23
CA HIS A 62 -7.28 7.41 -6.32
C HIS A 62 -6.96 6.22 -7.22
N LEU A 63 -5.89 6.33 -8.00
CA LEU A 63 -5.30 5.20 -8.72
C LEU A 63 -4.55 4.30 -7.73
N ILE A 64 -5.14 3.16 -7.37
CA ILE A 64 -4.57 2.21 -6.39
C ILE A 64 -3.62 1.19 -7.07
N LEU A 65 -3.70 1.05 -8.40
CA LEU A 65 -2.82 0.21 -9.24
C LEU A 65 -2.72 -1.27 -8.81
N ASN A 66 -3.65 -1.75 -7.98
CA ASN A 66 -3.63 -3.08 -7.36
C ASN A 66 -3.59 -4.24 -8.39
N GLY A 67 -4.04 -4.02 -9.64
CA GLY A 67 -4.01 -5.03 -10.70
C GLY A 67 -2.66 -5.25 -11.40
N ILE A 68 -1.64 -4.44 -11.11
CA ILE A 68 -0.31 -4.53 -11.76
C ILE A 68 0.63 -5.47 -10.99
N ILE A 69 0.38 -5.70 -9.71
CA ILE A 69 1.16 -6.60 -8.84
C ILE A 69 0.21 -7.61 -8.24
N GLY A 70 0.23 -8.83 -8.77
CA GLY A 70 -0.48 -10.01 -8.27
C GLY A 70 0.29 -11.27 -8.61
#